data_AF-A0A7X6SVH4-F1
#
_entry.id   AF-A0A7X6SVH4-F1
#
_cell.length_a   1.000
_cell.length_b   1.000
_cell.length_c   1.000
_cell.angle_alpha   90.00
_cell.angle_beta   90.00
_cell.angle_gamma   90.00
#
_symmetry.space_group_name_H-M   'P 1'
#
loop_
_entity.id
_entity.type
_entity.pdbx_description
1 polymer ?
#
loop_
_entity_poly.entity_id
_entity_poly.type
_entity_poly.pdbx_seq_one_letter_code
_entity_poly.pdbx_strand_id
1 'polypeptide(L)'
;MGRHSQIELLDAHTVPGPSPEVEAERRRVLRNHKIFVTGLLVVAAVIFLACSWWQSQPGGAPVWVGYVRAAAEAGMVGGLADWFAVTALFRHPMRLPIPHTALIPRKKDQLGQALSEFVGENFLNAELITEKVRSANIPEKLGAWLSQQENAEKVSREAGRLTANALRAFDPADAEALIQSQLIDRFTDPQWGPPAGRMLADLIEDGRTEPVVQEVVTWAHRKVLGMEETVV
;
A
#
# COMPACT_ATOMS: atom_id res chain seq x y z
N MET A 1 -6.02 5.70 -43.52
CA MET A 1 -5.30 6.83 -42.88
C MET A 1 -6.32 7.63 -42.06
N GLY A 2 -6.17 7.65 -40.72
CA GLY A 2 -6.66 8.79 -39.92
C GLY A 2 -8.04 8.76 -39.26
N ARG A 3 -8.55 7.65 -38.69
CA ARG A 3 -9.78 7.71 -37.87
C ARG A 3 -9.86 6.75 -36.69
N HIS A 4 -8.76 6.56 -35.94
CA HIS A 4 -8.77 5.79 -34.68
C HIS A 4 -7.87 6.39 -33.58
N SER A 5 -7.49 7.68 -33.70
CA SER A 5 -6.60 8.35 -32.74
C SER A 5 -7.33 9.28 -31.75
N GLN A 6 -8.64 9.11 -31.60
CA GLN A 6 -9.48 9.86 -30.65
C GLN A 6 -10.16 8.93 -29.64
N ILE A 7 -9.45 7.92 -29.15
CA ILE A 7 -9.81 7.37 -27.84
C ILE A 7 -9.17 8.33 -26.84
N GLU A 8 -10.04 9.16 -26.29
CA GLU A 8 -9.87 9.97 -25.09
C GLU A 8 -8.62 9.56 -24.31
N LEU A 9 -7.72 10.52 -24.19
CA LEU A 9 -6.88 10.71 -23.01
C LEU A 9 -7.82 10.63 -21.79
N LEU A 10 -8.08 9.41 -21.31
CA LEU A 10 -8.73 9.16 -20.04
C LEU A 10 -7.99 9.99 -19.01
N ASP A 11 -8.69 10.96 -18.43
CA ASP A 11 -8.27 11.89 -17.39
C ASP A 11 -7.67 11.15 -16.17
N ALA A 12 -6.46 10.63 -16.31
CA ALA A 12 -5.82 9.70 -15.36
C ALA A 12 -5.37 10.36 -14.04
N HIS A 13 -5.81 11.59 -13.77
CA HIS A 13 -5.44 12.32 -12.55
C HIS A 13 -6.62 12.98 -11.82
N THR A 14 -7.87 12.68 -12.17
CA THR A 14 -9.00 13.09 -11.33
C THR A 14 -9.11 12.15 -10.13
N VAL A 15 -8.47 12.52 -9.03
CA VAL A 15 -8.80 11.97 -7.71
C VAL A 15 -10.32 12.07 -7.55
N PRO A 16 -11.05 11.00 -7.18
CA PRO A 16 -12.50 11.05 -7.06
C PRO A 16 -12.88 12.16 -6.08
N GLY A 17 -13.46 13.23 -6.62
CA GLY A 17 -14.07 14.28 -5.81
C GLY A 17 -15.25 13.69 -5.03
N PRO A 18 -15.66 14.32 -3.91
CA PRO A 18 -16.92 13.97 -3.26
C PRO A 18 -18.07 13.98 -4.29
N SER A 19 -19.07 13.13 -4.11
CA SER A 19 -20.20 13.07 -5.05
C SER A 19 -20.86 14.45 -5.20
N PRO A 20 -21.45 14.77 -6.37
CA PRO A 20 -22.08 16.07 -6.62
C PRO A 20 -23.11 16.46 -5.55
N GLU A 21 -23.79 15.47 -4.97
CA GLU A 21 -24.75 15.63 -3.89
C GLU A 21 -24.09 16.12 -2.59
N VAL A 22 -22.97 15.50 -2.19
CA VAL A 22 -22.19 15.89 -1.01
C VAL A 22 -21.58 17.28 -1.19
N GLU A 23 -21.15 17.63 -2.40
CA GLU A 23 -20.70 19.00 -2.69
C GLU A 23 -21.82 20.03 -2.55
N ALA A 24 -23.02 19.73 -3.07
CA ALA A 24 -24.16 20.61 -2.99
C ALA A 24 -24.59 20.85 -1.53
N GLU A 25 -24.57 19.80 -0.72
CA GLU A 25 -24.86 19.88 0.72
C GLU A 25 -23.83 20.75 1.44
N ARG A 26 -22.53 20.50 1.24
CA ARG A 26 -21.44 21.31 1.83
C ARG A 26 -21.57 22.78 1.44
N ARG A 27 -21.86 23.09 0.17
CA ARG A 27 -22.08 24.46 -0.29
C ARG A 27 -23.27 25.12 0.40
N ARG A 28 -24.36 24.39 0.63
CA ARG A 28 -25.54 24.90 1.35
C ARG A 28 -25.21 25.22 2.81
N VAL A 29 -24.52 24.31 3.50
CA VAL A 29 -24.07 24.50 4.89
C VAL A 29 -23.16 25.71 5.00
N LEU A 30 -22.17 25.84 4.10
CA LEU A 30 -21.26 26.99 4.08
C LEU A 30 -21.98 28.31 3.82
N ARG A 31 -22.97 28.32 2.91
CA ARG A 31 -23.78 29.52 2.62
C ARG A 31 -24.56 29.97 3.86
N ASN A 32 -25.19 29.04 4.57
CA ASN A 32 -25.95 29.36 5.78
C ASN A 32 -25.05 29.97 6.86
N HIS A 33 -23.89 29.37 7.12
CA HIS A 33 -22.91 29.92 8.08
C HIS A 33 -22.39 31.29 7.67
N LYS A 34 -22.07 31.49 6.37
CA LYS A 34 -21.65 32.81 5.87
C LYS A 34 -22.73 33.86 6.09
N ILE A 35 -23.99 33.56 5.76
CA ILE A 35 -25.11 34.48 6.00
C ILE A 35 -25.25 34.80 7.48
N PHE A 36 -25.16 33.80 8.36
CA PHE A 36 -25.25 34.00 9.80
C PHE A 36 -24.12 34.90 10.34
N VAL A 37 -22.87 34.60 10.00
CA VAL A 37 -21.69 35.37 10.46
C VAL A 37 -21.69 36.79 9.89
N THR A 38 -22.00 36.96 8.60
CA THR A 38 -22.14 38.29 7.99
C THR A 38 -23.31 39.05 8.60
N GLY A 39 -24.42 38.37 8.92
CA GLY A 39 -25.56 38.96 9.63
C GLY A 39 -25.17 39.48 11.01
N LEU A 40 -24.41 38.70 11.80
CA LEU A 40 -23.90 39.13 13.09
C LEU A 40 -22.99 40.37 12.98
N LEU A 41 -22.13 40.41 11.95
CA LEU A 41 -21.27 41.56 11.67
C LEU A 41 -22.09 42.82 11.33
N VAL A 42 -23.12 42.68 10.50
CA VAL A 42 -24.03 43.78 10.16
C VAL A 42 -24.79 44.26 11.41
N VAL A 43 -25.28 43.34 12.25
CA VAL A 43 -25.93 43.69 13.52
C VAL A 43 -24.98 44.47 14.44
N ALA A 44 -23.74 44.03 14.58
CA ALA A 44 -22.73 44.76 15.37
C ALA A 44 -22.48 46.17 14.80
N ALA A 45 -22.36 46.30 13.47
CA ALA A 45 -22.22 47.60 12.81
C ALA A 45 -23.43 48.52 13.05
N VAL A 46 -24.65 47.99 12.97
CA VAL A 46 -25.88 48.75 13.23
C VAL A 46 -25.94 49.20 14.69
N ILE A 47 -25.63 48.31 15.65
CA ILE A 47 -25.58 48.67 17.07
C ILE A 47 -24.55 49.76 17.31
N PHE A 48 -23.34 49.62 16.73
CA PHE A 48 -22.29 50.62 16.83
C PHE A 48 -22.74 51.99 16.31
N LEU A 49 -23.34 52.04 15.11
CA LEU A 49 -23.82 53.29 14.51
C LEU A 49 -24.97 53.90 15.31
N ALA A 50 -25.94 53.10 15.77
CA ALA A 50 -27.07 53.56 16.55
C ALA A 50 -26.63 54.13 17.91
N CYS A 51 -25.74 53.43 18.63
CA CYS A 51 -25.18 53.92 19.89
C CYS A 51 -24.32 55.17 19.69
N SER A 52 -23.53 55.24 18.62
CA SER A 52 -22.71 56.42 18.28
C SER A 52 -23.59 57.64 17.95
N TRP A 53 -24.67 57.44 17.19
CA TRP A 53 -25.61 58.49 16.84
C TRP A 53 -26.37 59.00 18.07
N TRP A 54 -26.83 58.11 18.96
CA TRP A 54 -27.53 58.51 20.19
C TRP A 54 -26.62 59.28 21.13
N GLN A 55 -25.34 58.88 21.27
CA GLN A 55 -24.35 59.64 22.03
C GLN A 55 -24.08 61.04 21.47
N SER A 56 -24.30 61.25 20.18
CA SER A 56 -24.05 62.53 19.50
C SER A 56 -25.22 63.54 19.64
N GLN A 57 -26.36 63.15 20.22
CA GLN A 57 -27.51 64.04 20.37
C GLN A 57 -27.40 65.00 21.56
N PRO A 58 -27.97 66.23 21.47
CA PRO A 58 -28.01 67.18 22.57
C PRO A 58 -28.96 66.66 23.66
N GLY A 59 -28.39 66.06 24.71
CA GLY A 59 -29.11 65.35 25.77
C GLY A 59 -28.30 64.23 26.40
N GLY A 60 -27.29 63.72 25.67
CA GLY A 60 -26.38 62.68 26.15
C GLY A 60 -27.03 61.31 26.24
N ALA A 61 -26.27 60.25 25.96
CA ALA A 61 -26.73 58.89 26.20
C ALA A 61 -26.29 58.41 27.60
N PRO A 62 -27.05 57.52 28.25
CA PRO A 62 -26.63 56.88 29.51
C PRO A 62 -25.28 56.18 29.38
N VAL A 63 -24.51 56.10 30.47
CA VAL A 63 -23.16 55.51 30.50
C VAL A 63 -23.12 54.08 29.95
N TRP A 64 -24.17 53.28 30.18
CA TRP A 64 -24.25 51.90 29.68
C TRP A 64 -24.21 51.80 28.15
N VAL A 65 -24.68 52.82 27.43
CA VAL A 65 -24.64 52.88 25.95
C VAL A 65 -23.20 52.92 25.46
N GLY A 66 -22.27 53.51 26.22
CA GLY A 66 -20.84 53.51 25.92
C GLY A 66 -20.23 52.12 25.96
N TYR A 67 -20.60 51.28 26.93
CA TYR A 67 -20.13 49.89 26.97
C TYR A 67 -20.66 49.07 25.80
N VAL A 68 -21.93 49.26 25.43
CA VAL A 68 -22.52 48.58 24.26
C VAL A 68 -21.86 49.04 22.96
N ARG A 69 -21.60 50.35 22.79
CA ARG A 69 -20.87 50.89 21.65
C ARG A 69 -19.48 50.27 21.53
N ALA A 70 -18.72 50.24 22.63
CA ALA A 70 -17.38 49.69 22.65
C ALA A 70 -17.35 48.18 22.36
N ALA A 71 -18.31 47.41 22.90
CA ALA A 71 -18.45 45.99 22.61
C ALA A 71 -18.78 45.74 21.12
N ALA A 72 -19.69 46.53 20.55
CA ALA A 72 -20.05 46.47 19.14
C ALA A 72 -18.89 46.88 18.21
N GLU A 73 -18.14 47.91 18.59
CA GLU A 73 -16.92 48.36 17.90
C GLU A 73 -15.86 47.25 17.89
N ALA A 74 -15.56 46.66 19.05
CA ALA A 74 -14.61 45.57 19.18
C ALA A 74 -15.02 44.33 18.37
N GLY A 75 -16.30 43.95 18.43
CA GLY A 75 -16.84 42.82 17.66
C GLY A 75 -16.77 43.06 16.15
N MET A 76 -17.11 44.27 15.69
CA MET A 76 -17.07 44.61 14.27
C MET A 76 -15.63 44.64 13.73
N VAL A 77 -14.72 45.33 14.42
CA VAL A 77 -13.31 45.42 14.02
C VAL A 77 -12.64 44.04 14.09
N GLY A 78 -12.91 43.27 15.14
CA GLY A 78 -12.40 41.91 15.29
C GLY A 78 -12.86 40.98 14.15
N GLY A 79 -14.14 41.03 13.78
CA GLY A 79 -14.65 40.24 12.65
C GLY A 79 -14.04 40.63 11.30
N LEU A 80 -13.81 41.92 11.06
CA LEU A 80 -13.13 42.39 9.85
C LEU A 80 -11.66 41.98 9.81
N ALA A 81 -10.97 42.01 10.96
CA ALA A 81 -9.58 41.60 11.08
C ALA A 81 -9.40 40.10 10.82
N ASP A 82 -10.27 39.25 11.38
CA ASP A 82 -10.24 37.81 11.13
C ASP A 82 -10.47 37.49 9.64
N TRP A 83 -11.47 38.14 9.01
CA TRP A 83 -11.71 38.00 7.58
C TRP A 83 -10.46 38.37 6.75
N PHE A 84 -9.79 39.46 7.11
CA PHE A 84 -8.56 39.89 6.45
C PHE A 84 -7.44 38.86 6.66
N ALA A 85 -7.25 38.35 7.87
CA ALA A 85 -6.19 37.39 8.20
C ALA A 85 -6.34 36.07 7.43
N VAL A 86 -7.54 35.47 7.46
CA VAL A 86 -7.82 34.23 6.72
C VAL A 86 -7.68 34.46 5.21
N THR A 87 -8.22 35.57 4.70
CA THR A 87 -8.10 35.88 3.27
C THR A 87 -6.64 36.08 2.89
N ALA A 88 -5.84 36.80 3.68
CA ALA A 88 -4.42 37.04 3.44
C ALA A 88 -3.58 35.77 3.56
N LEU A 89 -4.02 34.75 4.29
CA LEU A 89 -3.33 33.46 4.33
C LEU A 89 -3.43 32.73 2.98
N PHE A 90 -4.61 32.76 2.35
CA PHE A 90 -4.90 31.98 1.14
C PHE A 90 -4.87 32.78 -0.17
N ARG A 91 -5.14 34.08 -0.15
CA ARG A 91 -5.36 34.94 -1.33
C ARG A 91 -4.95 36.40 -1.04
N HIS A 92 -5.07 37.25 -2.04
CA HIS A 92 -4.91 38.69 -1.90
C HIS A 92 -6.24 39.35 -1.48
N PRO A 93 -6.31 39.99 -0.29
CA PRO A 93 -7.53 40.69 0.14
C PRO A 93 -7.86 41.83 -0.83
N MET A 94 -9.16 42.02 -1.13
CA MET A 94 -9.65 43.03 -2.09
C MET A 94 -9.03 42.96 -3.51
N ARG A 95 -8.44 41.82 -3.90
CA ARG A 95 -7.68 41.65 -5.17
C ARG A 95 -6.48 42.60 -5.33
N LEU A 96 -6.03 43.24 -4.26
CA LEU A 96 -4.84 44.08 -4.29
C LEU A 96 -3.61 43.26 -3.92
N PRO A 97 -2.54 43.27 -4.73
CA PRO A 97 -1.31 42.52 -4.43
C PRO A 97 -0.51 43.24 -3.33
N ILE A 98 -0.97 43.12 -2.08
CA ILE A 98 -0.28 43.67 -0.92
C ILE A 98 0.94 42.78 -0.61
N PRO A 99 2.15 43.35 -0.47
CA PRO A 99 3.34 42.58 -0.10
C PRO A 99 3.10 41.82 1.22
N HIS A 100 3.63 40.59 1.32
CA HIS A 100 3.45 39.67 2.46
C HIS A 100 2.06 39.04 2.65
N THR A 101 1.11 39.22 1.74
CA THR A 101 -0.16 38.46 1.70
C THR A 101 -0.05 37.21 0.82
N ALA A 102 -1.08 36.36 0.78
CA ALA A 102 -1.09 35.03 0.16
C ALA A 102 0.07 34.14 0.66
N LEU A 103 0.22 34.03 1.98
CA LEU A 103 1.35 33.34 2.60
C LEU A 103 1.44 31.85 2.20
N ILE A 104 0.32 31.13 2.14
CA ILE A 104 0.31 29.71 1.78
C ILE A 104 0.72 29.50 0.31
N PRO A 105 0.10 30.15 -0.70
CA PRO A 105 0.56 30.02 -2.09
C PRO A 105 2.04 30.34 -2.26
N ARG A 106 2.55 31.36 -1.57
CA ARG A 106 3.94 31.79 -1.65
C ARG A 106 4.92 30.80 -1.01
N LYS A 107 4.51 30.06 0.00
CA LYS A 107 5.32 29.06 0.72
C LYS A 107 4.91 27.62 0.42
N LYS A 108 4.20 27.37 -0.69
CA LYS A 108 3.65 26.04 -1.02
C LYS A 108 4.71 24.95 -1.02
N ASP A 109 5.91 25.25 -1.53
CA ASP A 109 6.98 24.27 -1.68
C ASP A 109 7.60 23.91 -0.33
N GLN A 110 7.82 24.91 0.53
CA GLN A 110 8.30 24.70 1.90
C GLN A 110 7.29 23.91 2.74
N LEU A 111 6.01 24.25 2.64
CA LEU A 111 4.93 23.53 3.33
C LEU A 111 4.79 22.09 2.81
N GLY A 112 4.90 21.89 1.50
CA GLY A 112 4.87 20.56 0.89
C GLY A 112 6.04 19.68 1.34
N GLN A 113 7.24 20.24 1.43
CA GLN A 113 8.41 19.52 1.93
C GLN A 113 8.24 19.13 3.40
N ALA A 114 7.84 20.08 4.26
CA ALA A 114 7.62 19.81 5.68
C ALA A 114 6.49 18.77 5.92
N LEU A 115 5.41 18.82 5.15
CA LEU A 115 4.34 17.82 5.21
C LEU A 115 4.82 16.44 4.74
N SER A 116 5.65 16.39 3.69
CA SER A 116 6.20 15.12 3.17
C SER A 116 7.14 14.47 4.18
N GLU A 117 8.00 15.27 4.82
CA GLU A 117 8.90 14.82 5.88
C GLU A 117 8.10 14.34 7.10
N PHE A 118 7.09 15.09 7.54
CA PHE A 118 6.20 14.68 8.63
C PHE A 118 5.49 13.35 8.34
N VAL A 119 4.95 13.17 7.13
CA VAL A 119 4.31 11.90 6.73
C VAL A 119 5.34 10.76 6.66
N GLY A 120 6.53 11.05 6.14
CA GLY A 120 7.67 10.13 6.12
C GLY A 120 8.03 9.62 7.52
N GLU A 121 8.24 10.53 8.47
CA GLU A 121 8.69 10.21 9.82
C GLU A 121 7.58 9.62 10.70
N ASN A 122 6.34 10.12 10.60
CA ASN A 122 5.28 9.76 11.55
C ASN A 122 4.38 8.61 11.05
N PHE A 123 4.26 8.44 9.74
CA PHE A 123 3.36 7.43 9.16
C PHE A 123 4.08 6.36 8.33
N LEU A 124 5.25 6.68 7.77
CA LEU A 124 6.06 5.74 6.98
C LEU A 124 7.28 5.21 7.73
N ASN A 125 7.33 5.38 9.06
CA ASN A 125 8.39 4.76 9.85
C ASN A 125 8.31 3.23 9.72
N ALA A 126 9.37 2.62 9.20
CA ALA A 126 9.51 1.18 9.05
C ALA A 126 9.26 0.42 10.36
N GLU A 127 9.60 0.99 11.51
CA GLU A 127 9.35 0.43 12.84
C GLU A 127 7.84 0.39 13.15
N LEU A 128 7.11 1.49 12.91
CA LEU A 128 5.65 1.53 13.08
C LEU A 128 4.94 0.57 12.13
N ILE A 129 5.40 0.48 10.88
CA ILE A 129 4.85 -0.46 9.90
C ILE A 129 5.09 -1.90 10.38
N THR A 130 6.31 -2.22 10.80
CA THR A 130 6.68 -3.55 11.31
C THR A 130 5.85 -3.90 12.54
N GLU A 131 5.69 -2.97 13.49
CA GLU A 131 4.88 -3.15 14.68
C GLU A 131 3.40 -3.37 14.33
N LYS A 132 2.84 -2.59 13.39
CA LYS A 132 1.46 -2.75 12.92
C LYS A 132 1.26 -4.10 12.23
N VAL A 133 2.17 -4.48 11.33
CA VAL A 133 2.14 -5.76 10.61
C VAL A 133 2.25 -6.93 11.58
N ARG A 134 3.14 -6.83 12.58
CA ARG A 134 3.27 -7.83 13.64
C ARG A 134 2.00 -7.92 14.49
N SER A 135 1.39 -6.80 14.84
CA SER A 135 0.14 -6.76 15.61
C SER A 135 -1.08 -7.29 14.84
N ALA A 136 -1.02 -7.28 13.51
CA ALA A 136 -2.11 -7.74 12.66
C ALA A 136 -2.24 -9.28 12.59
N ASN A 137 -1.31 -10.03 13.18
CA ASN A 137 -1.27 -11.51 13.23
C ASN A 137 -1.52 -12.16 11.86
N ILE A 138 -1.00 -11.54 10.79
CA ILE A 138 -1.24 -11.96 9.40
C ILE A 138 -0.83 -13.43 9.15
N PRO A 139 0.34 -13.91 9.63
CA PRO A 139 0.73 -15.31 9.46
C PRO A 139 -0.25 -16.29 10.11
N GLU A 140 -0.78 -15.92 11.27
CA GLU A 140 -1.72 -16.74 12.04
C GLU A 140 -3.09 -16.81 11.35
N LYS A 141 -3.55 -15.68 10.81
CA LYS A 141 -4.77 -15.62 9.99
C LYS A 141 -4.63 -16.39 8.68
N LEU A 142 -3.48 -16.28 8.02
CA LEU A 142 -3.18 -17.06 6.81
C LEU A 142 -3.12 -18.56 7.12
N GLY A 143 -2.46 -18.95 8.21
CA GLY A 143 -2.42 -20.34 8.66
C GLY A 143 -3.81 -20.89 8.98
N ALA A 144 -4.64 -20.12 9.69
CA ALA A 144 -6.03 -20.49 9.98
C ALA A 144 -6.92 -20.54 8.73
N TRP A 145 -6.63 -19.73 7.71
CA TRP A 145 -7.32 -19.79 6.43
C TRP A 145 -6.88 -21.01 5.60
N LEU A 146 -5.58 -21.31 5.58
CA LEU A 146 -4.98 -22.45 4.90
C LEU A 146 -5.27 -23.80 5.58
N SER A 147 -5.59 -23.82 6.87
CA SER A 147 -5.98 -25.05 7.55
C SER A 147 -7.37 -25.56 7.11
N GLN A 148 -8.16 -24.71 6.46
CA GLN A 148 -9.40 -25.13 5.82
C GLN A 148 -9.08 -25.87 4.51
N GLN A 149 -9.55 -27.11 4.42
CA GLN A 149 -9.23 -28.01 3.30
C GLN A 149 -9.58 -27.39 1.93
N GLU A 150 -10.71 -26.70 1.81
CA GLU A 150 -11.11 -26.04 0.55
C GLU A 150 -10.09 -24.99 0.08
N ASN A 151 -9.53 -24.22 1.01
CA ASN A 151 -8.56 -23.16 0.71
C ASN A 151 -7.18 -23.73 0.42
N ALA A 152 -6.75 -24.73 1.20
CA ALA A 152 -5.51 -25.47 0.94
C ALA A 152 -5.50 -26.09 -0.47
N GLU A 153 -6.61 -26.70 -0.88
CA GLU A 153 -6.72 -27.31 -2.20
C GLU A 153 -6.69 -26.27 -3.33
N LYS A 154 -7.30 -25.09 -3.14
CA LYS A 154 -7.22 -23.97 -4.11
C LYS A 154 -5.76 -23.52 -4.29
N VAL A 155 -5.05 -23.29 -3.19
CA VAL A 155 -3.64 -22.86 -3.22
C VAL A 155 -2.74 -23.94 -3.81
N SER A 156 -2.93 -25.20 -3.40
CA SER A 156 -2.18 -26.35 -3.91
C SER A 156 -2.37 -26.54 -5.42
N ARG A 157 -3.61 -26.43 -5.92
CA ARG A 157 -3.88 -26.47 -7.36
C ARG A 157 -3.14 -25.39 -8.12
N GLU A 158 -3.20 -24.15 -7.65
CA GLU A 158 -2.58 -23.02 -8.36
C GLU A 158 -1.05 -23.12 -8.30
N ALA A 159 -0.48 -23.47 -7.14
CA ALA A 159 0.94 -23.72 -6.97
C ALA A 159 1.42 -24.88 -7.85
N GLY A 160 0.67 -25.98 -7.91
CA GLY A 160 0.95 -27.12 -8.76
C GLY A 160 0.90 -26.74 -10.25
N ARG A 161 -0.08 -25.94 -10.66
CA ARG A 161 -0.20 -25.44 -12.04
C ARG A 161 0.98 -24.55 -12.42
N LEU A 162 1.36 -23.62 -11.55
CA LEU A 162 2.53 -22.76 -11.75
C LEU A 162 3.81 -23.58 -11.84
N THR A 163 3.99 -24.53 -10.93
CA THR A 163 5.15 -25.43 -10.92
C THR A 163 5.23 -26.25 -12.19
N ALA A 164 4.12 -26.86 -12.61
CA ALA A 164 4.05 -27.64 -13.84
C ALA A 164 4.31 -26.79 -15.09
N ASN A 165 3.81 -25.55 -15.12
CA ASN A 165 4.09 -24.63 -16.21
C ASN A 165 5.56 -24.19 -16.24
N ALA A 166 6.16 -23.93 -15.09
CA ALA A 166 7.58 -23.63 -14.98
C ALA A 166 8.43 -24.82 -15.48
N LEU A 167 8.12 -26.04 -15.03
CA LEU A 167 8.77 -27.28 -15.48
C LEU A 167 8.66 -27.49 -16.99
N ARG A 168 7.51 -27.20 -17.58
CA ARG A 168 7.29 -27.30 -19.04
C ARG A 168 7.98 -26.19 -19.83
N ALA A 169 8.30 -25.07 -19.19
CA ALA A 169 9.02 -23.97 -19.82
C ALA A 169 10.54 -24.22 -19.88
N PHE A 170 11.05 -25.19 -19.12
CA PHE A 170 12.45 -25.62 -19.25
C PHE A 170 12.65 -26.49 -20.49
N ASP A 171 13.72 -26.22 -21.22
CA ASP A 171 14.15 -27.03 -22.35
C ASP A 171 14.69 -28.37 -21.84
N PRO A 172 14.28 -29.52 -22.42
CA PRO A 172 14.86 -30.82 -22.10
C PRO A 172 16.39 -30.86 -22.15
N ALA A 173 17.02 -30.09 -23.06
CA ALA A 173 18.48 -30.03 -23.17
C ALA A 173 19.14 -29.37 -21.95
N ASP A 174 18.50 -28.35 -21.36
CA ASP A 174 18.99 -27.69 -20.14
C ASP A 174 18.85 -28.61 -18.93
N ALA A 175 17.76 -29.40 -18.88
CA ALA A 175 17.55 -30.39 -17.83
C ALA A 175 18.59 -31.52 -17.91
N GLU A 176 18.90 -32.00 -19.11
CA GLU A 176 19.95 -33.00 -19.36
C GLU A 176 21.32 -32.47 -18.92
N ALA A 177 21.67 -31.24 -19.31
CA ALA A 177 22.93 -30.60 -18.91
C ALA A 177 23.04 -30.40 -17.39
N LEU A 178 21.93 -30.07 -16.70
CA LEU A 178 21.89 -29.97 -15.24
C LEU A 178 22.07 -31.32 -14.55
N ILE A 179 21.37 -32.36 -15.03
CA ILE A 179 21.53 -33.72 -14.50
C ILE A 179 22.96 -34.20 -14.73
N GLN A 180 23.49 -33.98 -15.92
CA GLN A 180 24.82 -34.43 -16.27
C GLN A 180 25.87 -33.73 -15.40
N SER A 181 25.82 -32.41 -15.28
CA SER A 181 26.78 -31.65 -14.50
C SER A 181 26.68 -31.85 -12.98
N GLN A 182 25.46 -31.95 -12.43
CA GLN A 182 25.25 -31.98 -10.97
C GLN A 182 25.22 -33.39 -10.38
N LEU A 183 24.70 -34.36 -11.15
CA LEU A 183 24.61 -35.75 -10.72
C LEU A 183 25.70 -36.55 -11.41
N ILE A 184 25.68 -36.71 -12.73
CA ILE A 184 26.51 -37.70 -13.43
C ILE A 184 28.01 -37.40 -13.29
N ASP A 185 28.44 -36.19 -13.63
CA ASP A 185 29.86 -35.80 -13.62
C ASP A 185 30.40 -35.84 -12.19
N ARG A 186 29.61 -35.39 -11.21
CA ARG A 186 29.99 -35.43 -9.79
C ARG A 186 30.06 -36.85 -9.22
N PHE A 187 29.25 -37.77 -9.74
CA PHE A 187 29.33 -39.19 -9.41
C PHE A 187 30.44 -39.91 -10.19
N THR A 188 30.91 -39.38 -11.32
CA THR A 188 31.95 -39.99 -12.15
C THR A 188 33.36 -39.53 -11.77
N ASP A 189 33.48 -38.36 -11.13
CA ASP A 189 34.75 -37.77 -10.69
C ASP A 189 35.55 -38.64 -9.68
N PRO A 190 34.92 -39.34 -8.71
CA PRO A 190 35.61 -40.30 -7.86
C PRO A 190 35.92 -41.58 -8.65
N GLN A 191 37.17 -42.04 -8.64
CA GLN A 191 37.51 -43.37 -9.14
C GLN A 191 36.93 -44.43 -8.18
N TRP A 192 35.69 -44.88 -8.43
CA TRP A 192 35.00 -45.90 -7.63
C TRP A 192 35.62 -47.30 -7.76
N GLY A 193 36.43 -47.54 -8.80
CA GLY A 193 37.05 -48.83 -9.09
C GLY A 193 37.89 -49.38 -7.93
N PRO A 194 38.93 -48.67 -7.44
CA PRO A 194 39.79 -49.17 -6.37
C PRO A 194 39.10 -49.37 -5.01
N PRO A 195 38.18 -48.49 -4.54
CA PRO A 195 37.39 -48.74 -3.33
C PRO A 195 36.41 -49.92 -3.48
N ALA A 196 35.66 -49.98 -4.59
CA ALA A 196 34.71 -51.06 -4.83
C ALA A 196 35.41 -52.42 -5.00
N GLY A 197 36.56 -52.43 -5.69
CA GLY A 197 37.38 -53.62 -5.86
C GLY A 197 37.99 -54.12 -4.56
N ARG A 198 38.39 -53.22 -3.65
CA ARG A 198 38.84 -53.59 -2.29
C ARG A 198 37.70 -54.20 -1.47
N MET A 199 36.53 -53.58 -1.46
CA MET A 199 35.35 -54.15 -0.78
C MET A 199 34.96 -55.51 -1.35
N LEU A 200 35.03 -55.69 -2.67
CA LEU A 200 34.78 -56.99 -3.31
C LEU A 200 35.84 -58.03 -2.96
N ALA A 201 37.12 -57.64 -2.93
CA ALA A 201 38.21 -58.53 -2.52
C ALA A 201 38.05 -58.97 -1.06
N ASP A 202 37.73 -58.04 -0.15
CA ASP A 202 37.48 -58.32 1.26
C ASP A 202 36.28 -59.28 1.42
N LEU A 203 35.20 -59.07 0.66
CA LEU A 203 34.02 -59.95 0.64
C LEU A 203 34.30 -61.35 0.08
N ILE A 204 35.27 -61.47 -0.83
CA ILE A 204 35.74 -62.75 -1.39
C ILE A 204 36.65 -63.47 -0.39
N GLU A 205 37.56 -62.75 0.24
CA GLU A 205 38.50 -63.29 1.23
C GLU A 205 37.78 -63.75 2.51
N ASP A 206 36.72 -63.06 2.93
CA ASP A 206 35.85 -63.44 4.05
C ASP A 206 34.90 -64.62 3.73
N GLY A 207 34.93 -65.18 2.51
CA GLY A 207 34.07 -66.30 2.10
C GLY A 207 32.57 -65.97 2.06
N ARG A 208 32.22 -64.68 1.98
CA ARG A 208 30.84 -64.16 2.06
C ARG A 208 30.19 -63.97 0.69
N THR A 209 30.87 -64.35 -0.38
CA THR A 209 30.38 -64.26 -1.77
C THR A 209 29.49 -65.44 -2.16
N GLU A 210 29.71 -66.63 -1.58
CA GLU A 210 28.95 -67.85 -1.86
C GLU A 210 27.42 -67.66 -1.74
N PRO A 211 26.89 -67.03 -0.67
CA PRO A 211 25.44 -66.81 -0.52
C PRO A 211 24.88 -65.86 -1.58
N VAL A 212 25.66 -64.85 -1.97
CA VAL A 212 25.24 -63.84 -2.96
C VAL A 212 25.22 -64.47 -4.36
N VAL A 213 26.24 -65.25 -4.71
CA VAL A 213 26.29 -65.99 -5.97
C VAL A 213 25.13 -66.98 -6.03
N GLN A 214 24.84 -67.69 -4.94
CA GLN A 214 23.73 -68.63 -4.88
C GLN A 214 22.36 -67.95 -5.04
N GLU A 215 22.16 -66.78 -4.43
CA GLU A 215 20.96 -65.93 -4.61
C GLU A 215 20.81 -65.50 -6.07
N VAL A 216 21.88 -65.01 -6.69
CA VAL A 216 21.87 -64.58 -8.11
C VAL A 216 21.59 -65.75 -9.04
N VAL A 217 22.22 -66.90 -8.82
CA VAL A 217 21.97 -68.13 -9.59
C VAL A 217 20.53 -68.62 -9.40
N THR A 218 20.01 -68.58 -8.17
CA THR A 218 18.63 -68.97 -7.87
C THR A 218 17.62 -68.01 -8.50
N TRP A 219 17.90 -66.71 -8.48
CA TRP A 219 17.11 -65.70 -9.15
C TRP A 219 17.14 -65.87 -10.67
N ALA A 220 18.31 -66.09 -11.26
CA ALA A 220 18.48 -66.31 -12.70
C ALA A 220 17.75 -67.58 -13.13
N HIS A 221 17.89 -68.68 -12.38
CA HIS A 221 17.17 -69.93 -12.61
C HIS A 221 15.65 -69.72 -12.53
N ARG A 222 15.16 -68.97 -11.53
CA ARG A 222 13.73 -68.60 -11.43
C ARG A 222 13.26 -67.75 -12.61
N LYS A 223 14.09 -66.81 -13.08
CA LYS A 223 13.75 -65.95 -14.22
C LYS A 223 13.73 -66.70 -15.55
N VAL A 224 14.68 -67.60 -15.77
CA VAL A 224 14.76 -68.45 -16.96
C VAL A 224 13.59 -69.43 -17.00
N LEU A 225 13.24 -70.05 -15.88
CA LEU A 225 12.04 -70.91 -15.80
C LEU A 225 10.72 -70.13 -15.96
N GLY A 226 10.70 -68.86 -15.55
CA GLY A 226 9.56 -67.96 -15.80
C GLY A 226 9.44 -67.45 -17.24
N MET A 227 10.41 -67.75 -18.12
CA MET A 227 10.40 -67.39 -19.54
C MET A 227 9.89 -68.53 -20.44
N GLU A 228 9.69 -69.75 -19.93
CA GLU A 228 9.12 -70.87 -20.71
C GLU A 228 7.63 -70.69 -21.06
N GLU A 229 6.90 -69.74 -20.43
CA GLU A 229 5.52 -69.40 -20.82
C GLU A 229 5.39 -68.31 -21.90
N THR A 230 6.48 -67.89 -22.57
CA THR A 230 6.39 -66.88 -23.65
C THR A 230 6.98 -67.34 -25.00
N VAL A 231 7.00 -68.65 -25.24
CA VAL A 231 7.17 -69.19 -26.61
C VAL A 231 6.03 -70.16 -26.93
N VAL A 232 4.84 -69.59 -27.15
CA VAL A 232 3.91 -69.93 -28.25
C VAL A 232 3.37 -68.61 -28.80
#